data_AF-A0A821B8L2-F1
#
_entry.id   AF-A0A821B8L2-F1
#
_cell.length_a   1.000
_cell.length_b   1.000
_cell.length_c   1.000
_cell.angle_alpha   90.00
_cell.angle_beta   90.00
_cell.angle_gamma   90.00
#
_symmetry.space_group_name_H-M   'P 1'
#
loop_
_entity.id
_entity.type
_entity.pdbx_description
1 polymer ?
#
loop_
_entity_poly.entity_id
_entity_poly.type
_entity_poly.pdbx_seq_one_letter_code
_entity_poly.pdbx_strand_id
1 'polypeptide(L)' 'MADKTVRHSQYNYKSNSNLVLPTNSSLNDQHKPNKSTGEVQSLAENLKNFRMGDRVQHTRPESIN' A
#
# COMPACT_ATOMS: atom_id res chain seq x y z
N MET A 1 4.57 23.14 49.90
CA MET A 1 4.66 21.72 49.48
C MET A 1 3.96 21.36 48.17
N ALA A 2 2.97 22.13 47.66
CA ALA A 2 2.20 21.78 46.45
C ALA A 2 2.99 21.87 45.12
N ASP A 3 4.01 22.72 45.05
CA ASP A 3 4.73 22.98 43.81
C ASP A 3 5.68 21.84 43.38
N LYS A 4 6.10 21.00 44.33
CA LYS A 4 6.93 19.82 44.06
C LYS A 4 6.11 18.64 43.54
N THR A 5 4.89 18.46 44.07
CA THR A 5 3.98 17.38 43.67
C THR A 5 3.41 17.62 42.27
N VAL A 6 3.05 18.86 41.95
CA VAL A 6 2.60 19.24 40.59
C VAL A 6 3.72 19.01 39.57
N ARG A 7 4.96 19.41 39.88
CA ARG A 7 6.11 19.13 39.01
C ARG A 7 6.36 17.64 38.82
N HIS A 8 6.33 16.83 39.89
CA HIS A 8 6.49 15.37 39.77
C HIS A 8 5.41 14.74 38.89
N SER A 9 4.14 15.12 39.07
CA SER A 9 3.06 14.67 38.20
C SER A 9 3.28 15.09 36.74
N GLN A 10 3.73 16.33 36.50
CA GLN A 10 4.06 16.82 35.16
C GLN A 10 5.16 15.98 34.47
N TYR A 11 6.19 15.55 35.21
CA TYR A 11 7.26 14.70 34.68
C TYR A 11 6.77 13.26 34.42
N ASN A 12 5.95 12.70 35.30
CA ASN A 12 5.38 11.36 35.14
C ASN A 12 4.47 11.26 33.89
N TYR A 13 3.74 12.32 33.54
CA TYR A 13 2.92 12.37 32.31
C TYR A 13 3.76 12.44 31.03
N LYS A 14 4.96 13.04 31.07
CA LYS A 14 5.88 13.11 29.92
C LYS A 14 6.63 11.81 29.64
N SER A 15 6.87 11.00 30.66
CA SER A 15 7.48 9.67 30.48
C SER A 15 6.53 8.64 29.85
N ASN A 16 5.21 8.84 30.00
CA ASN A 16 4.19 7.90 29.50
C ASN A 16 3.53 8.35 28.17
N SER A 17 3.92 9.48 27.60
CA SER A 17 3.28 10.05 26.40
C SER A 17 3.73 9.43 25.06
N ASN A 18 4.59 8.41 25.08
CA ASN A 18 5.01 7.72 23.86
C ASN A 18 4.08 6.53 23.54
N LEU A 19 2.76 6.79 23.47
CA LEU A 19 1.74 5.82 23.06
C LEU A 19 1.59 5.71 21.54
N VAL A 20 2.47 6.34 20.78
CA VAL A 20 2.66 6.00 19.38
C VAL A 20 3.82 5.03 19.35
N LEU A 21 3.49 3.74 19.24
CA LEU A 21 4.47 2.73 18.84
C LEU A 21 5.29 3.33 17.70
N PRO A 22 6.61 3.52 17.84
CA PRO A 22 7.44 3.75 16.68
C PRO A 22 7.30 2.47 15.86
N THR A 23 6.37 2.47 14.92
CA THR A 23 6.24 1.41 13.94
C THR A 23 7.61 1.26 13.31
N ASN A 24 8.20 0.08 13.43
CA ASN A 24 9.50 -0.24 12.86
C ASN A 24 9.54 0.28 11.41
N SER A 25 10.29 1.34 11.16
CA SER A 25 10.43 1.96 9.84
C SER A 25 11.00 0.99 8.81
N SER A 26 11.59 -0.12 9.25
CA SER A 26 12.03 -1.25 8.43
C SER A 26 10.89 -1.98 7.71
N LEU A 27 9.63 -1.89 8.17
CA LEU A 27 8.48 -2.46 7.45
C LEU A 27 7.93 -1.52 6.35
N ASN A 28 8.27 -0.23 6.39
CA ASN A 28 7.90 0.74 5.35
C ASN A 28 8.83 0.67 4.11
N ASP A 29 9.89 -0.13 4.14
CA ASP A 29 10.74 -0.43 2.98
C ASP A 29 10.03 -1.26 1.90
N GLN A 30 8.79 -1.70 2.14
CA GLN A 30 8.11 -2.65 1.25
C GLN A 30 7.51 -2.08 -0.04
N HIS A 31 7.48 -0.76 -0.21
CA HIS A 31 7.04 -0.15 -1.47
C HIS A 31 8.16 0.68 -2.10
N LYS A 32 9.26 0.02 -2.49
CA LYS A 32 10.13 0.56 -3.54
C LYS A 32 9.23 0.97 -4.71
N PRO A 33 9.32 2.21 -5.21
CA PRO A 33 8.38 2.75 -6.21
C PRO A 33 8.33 1.96 -7.53
N ASN A 34 9.27 1.04 -7.74
CA ASN A 34 9.41 0.21 -8.94
C ASN A 34 9.38 -1.30 -8.65
N LYS A 35 8.86 -1.73 -7.49
CA LYS A 35 8.66 -3.16 -7.22
C LYS A 35 7.47 -3.65 -8.06
N SER A 36 7.61 -4.76 -8.78
CA SER A 36 6.48 -5.39 -9.47
C SER A 36 5.53 -6.01 -8.45
N THR A 37 4.52 -5.25 -8.04
CA THR A 37 3.55 -5.66 -7.02
C THR A 37 2.56 -6.73 -7.50
N GLY A 38 2.53 -7.01 -8.82
CA GLY A 38 1.55 -7.93 -9.42
C GLY A 38 0.12 -7.38 -9.47
N GLU A 39 -0.07 -6.12 -9.05
CA GLU A 39 -1.33 -5.41 -9.13
C GLU A 39 -1.68 -5.08 -10.60
N VAL A 40 -2.97 -5.20 -10.94
CA VAL A 40 -3.46 -4.89 -12.29
C VAL A 40 -3.44 -3.37 -12.49
N GLN A 41 -2.67 -2.91 -13.48
CA GLN A 41 -2.60 -1.49 -13.85
C GLN A 41 -3.69 -1.12 -14.86
N SER A 42 -4.02 0.17 -14.90
CA SER A 42 -4.98 0.71 -15.88
C SER A 42 -4.46 0.57 -17.32
N LEU A 43 -5.38 0.24 -18.23
CA LEU A 43 -5.09 0.13 -19.67
C LEU A 43 -5.14 1.48 -20.40
N ALA A 44 -5.67 2.55 -19.79
CA ALA A 44 -5.94 3.83 -20.47
C ALA A 44 -4.74 4.40 -21.24
N GLU A 45 -3.53 4.28 -20.69
CA GLU A 45 -2.29 4.78 -21.32
C GLU A 45 -1.59 3.73 -22.20
N ASN A 46 -1.96 2.46 -22.06
CA ASN A 46 -1.31 1.30 -22.66
C ASN A 46 -2.00 0.80 -23.95
N LEU A 47 -3.14 1.40 -24.34
CA LEU A 47 -3.90 1.00 -25.54
C LEU A 47 -3.40 1.62 -26.85
N LYS A 48 -2.35 2.46 -26.84
CA LYS A 48 -1.91 3.24 -28.02
C LYS A 48 -1.61 2.39 -29.26
N ASN A 49 -1.10 1.18 -29.06
CA ASN A 49 -0.67 0.29 -30.15
C ASN A 49 -1.63 -0.88 -30.39
N PHE A 50 -2.75 -0.94 -29.66
CA PHE A 50 -3.72 -2.02 -29.76
C PHE A 50 -5.07 -1.49 -30.22
N ARG A 51 -5.69 -2.21 -31.14
CA ARG A 51 -7.05 -1.95 -31.61
C ARG A 51 -7.99 -3.02 -31.09
N MET A 52 -9.25 -2.62 -30.91
CA MET A 52 -10.33 -3.58 -30.69
C MET A 52 -10.41 -4.51 -31.90
N GLY A 53 -10.34 -5.83 -31.67
CA GLY A 53 -10.26 -6.82 -32.74
C GLY A 53 -8.85 -7.38 -32.97
N ASP A 54 -7.80 -6.75 -32.41
CA ASP A 54 -6.45 -7.28 -32.54
C ASP A 54 -6.33 -8.63 -31.84
N ARG A 55 -5.80 -9.62 -32.56
CA ARG A 55 -5.63 -11.01 -32.10
C ARG A 55 -6.94 -11.73 -31.74
N VAL A 56 -8.10 -11.25 -32.19
CA VAL A 56 -9.36 -12.00 -32.03
C VAL A 56 -9.25 -13.35 -32.74
N GLN A 57 -9.54 -14.41 -32.00
CA GLN A 57 -9.59 -15.78 -32.51
C GLN A 57 -11.04 -16.22 -32.63
N HIS A 58 -11.37 -16.88 -33.74
CA HIS A 58 -12.68 -17.49 -33.96
C HIS A 58 -12.51 -18.99 -33.86
N THR A 59 -13.27 -19.63 -32.98
CA THR A 59 -13.29 -21.07 -32.88
C THR A 59 -14.24 -21.64 -33.92
N ARG A 60 -13.84 -22.73 -34.57
CA ARG A 60 -14.76 -23.54 -35.39
C ARG A 60 -15.47 -24.55 -34.48
N PRO A 61 -16.74 -24.87 -34.73
CA PRO A 61 -17.42 -25.93 -33.99
C PRO A 61 -16.68 -27.25 -34.21
N GLU A 62 -16.32 -27.92 -33.12
CA GLU A 62 -15.75 -29.27 -33.16
C GLU A 62 -16.87 -30.24 -33.53
N SER A 63 -16.97 -30.54 -34.84
CA SER A 63 -17.89 -31.51 -35.47
C SER A 63 -19.36 -31.44 -35.03
N ILE A 64 -20.23 -31.04 -35.96
CA ILE A 64 -21.65 -31.43 -35.91
C ILE A 64 -21.68 -32.91 -36.31
N ASN A 65 -21.52 -33.81 -35.33
CA ASN A 65 -21.86 -35.22 -35.53
C ASN A 65 -23.37 -35.39 -35.44
#